data_AF-A0A4Z1DM54-F1
#
_entry.id   AF-A0A4Z1DM54-F1
#
_cell.length_a   1.000
_cell.length_b   1.000
_cell.length_c   1.000
_cell.angle_alpha   90.00
_cell.angle_beta   90.00
_cell.angle_gamma   90.00
#
_symmetry.space_group_name_H-M   'P 1'
#
loop_
_entity.id
_entity.type
_entity.pdbx_description
1 polymer ?
#
loop_
_entity_poly.entity_id
_entity_poly.type
_entity_poly.pdbx_seq_one_letter_code
_entity_poly.pdbx_strand_id
1 'polypeptide(L)'
;MDVIVVGAGPVGLALAAELALAGVSVRVLERRDSADPAMRAQSINVPTAEALDRRGLLPALERIQRETLGAPGFRFTGHFAGMSLGPGLVDWADPELAAHTAVEGARMIPQPRLEEVLAGHAERLGVVVRRGVEVTSLEDTGQGVVVGTASGSLRAGWLVGCDGGHSTVRRLAGIPFPGTNPEITGYQAVVDIADPGKLTAGWSWSPRGVYRYGPQPGRVATVEFDGGPADRSAPVTLADVQSSLRRVSGTDVTLTAFRAAPTRWTDNTRQASTYRAGRVFLAGDAAHVHPPFGGQGLNLGVGDAVNLGWKLAAVVSGRSPEALLDTYDAERRPVGAWVLDWTRAQIGILRGDPKSGVLRGVLADLLATRDGTTYAVKQIAGVTQRLPLPGSHPWTGRYVPDVPLSNGTRLADHAHGGGFLLLDRTPGAVFGGRAHGRARVIRDDGTGVAGALIRPDGVVVWATDTPDAHGLDEALSRWAS
;
A
#
# COMPACT_ATOMS: atom_id res chain seq x y z
N MET A 1 19.19 3.52 -20.81
CA MET A 1 17.88 3.46 -20.14
C MET A 1 18.02 4.15 -18.81
N ASP A 2 16.97 4.77 -18.31
CA ASP A 2 17.08 5.65 -17.16
C ASP A 2 16.94 4.87 -15.86
N VAL A 3 15.92 4.00 -15.79
CA VAL A 3 15.58 3.27 -14.55
C VAL A 3 15.36 1.79 -14.82
N ILE A 4 15.97 0.95 -13.98
CA ILE A 4 15.62 -0.47 -13.85
C ILE A 4 14.79 -0.67 -12.59
N VAL A 5 13.65 -1.32 -12.71
CA VAL A 5 12.83 -1.77 -11.58
C VAL A 5 12.98 -3.29 -11.45
N VAL A 6 13.31 -3.78 -10.26
CA VAL A 6 13.48 -5.22 -9.99
C VAL A 6 12.25 -5.73 -9.25
N GLY A 7 11.48 -6.62 -9.86
CA GLY A 7 10.21 -7.15 -9.36
C GLY A 7 9.00 -6.58 -10.11
N ALA A 8 8.16 -7.45 -10.67
CA ALA A 8 6.92 -7.10 -11.36
C ALA A 8 5.67 -7.41 -10.52
N GLY A 9 5.78 -7.28 -9.19
CA GLY A 9 4.62 -7.21 -8.30
C GLY A 9 3.89 -5.86 -8.40
N PRO A 10 2.83 -5.64 -7.60
CA PRO A 10 1.99 -4.43 -7.71
C PRO A 10 2.81 -3.14 -7.51
N VAL A 11 3.77 -3.16 -6.59
CA VAL A 11 4.65 -2.01 -6.31
C VAL A 11 5.55 -1.68 -7.50
N GLY A 12 6.20 -2.68 -8.08
CA GLY A 12 7.09 -2.48 -9.22
C GLY A 12 6.34 -2.04 -10.48
N LEU A 13 5.16 -2.61 -10.73
CA LEU A 13 4.30 -2.21 -11.85
C LEU A 13 3.75 -0.79 -11.68
N ALA A 14 3.29 -0.43 -10.48
CA ALA A 14 2.85 0.93 -10.18
C ALA A 14 4.00 1.94 -10.37
N LEU A 15 5.19 1.65 -9.84
CA LEU A 15 6.35 2.53 -9.98
C LEU A 15 6.76 2.69 -11.46
N ALA A 16 6.79 1.59 -12.21
CA ALA A 16 7.15 1.63 -13.62
C ALA A 16 6.14 2.45 -14.43
N ALA A 17 4.84 2.35 -14.11
CA ALA A 17 3.81 3.17 -14.73
C ALA A 17 3.98 4.66 -14.39
N GLU A 18 4.23 5.02 -13.12
CA GLU A 18 4.47 6.42 -12.72
C GLU A 18 5.66 7.05 -13.47
N LEU A 19 6.76 6.30 -13.58
CA LEU A 19 7.96 6.73 -14.30
C LEU A 19 7.69 6.89 -15.81
N ALA A 20 7.04 5.89 -16.43
CA ALA A 20 6.73 5.92 -17.86
C ALA A 20 5.72 7.03 -18.21
N LEU A 21 4.73 7.28 -17.35
CA LEU A 21 3.79 8.39 -17.49
C LEU A 21 4.51 9.74 -17.56
N ALA A 22 5.60 9.89 -16.80
CA ALA A 22 6.43 11.09 -16.78
C ALA A 22 7.53 11.12 -17.88
N GLY A 23 7.51 10.16 -18.82
CA GLY A 23 8.41 10.10 -19.97
C GLY A 23 9.77 9.44 -19.70
N VAL A 24 9.95 8.75 -18.58
CA VAL A 24 11.21 8.06 -18.23
C VAL A 24 11.28 6.70 -18.91
N SER A 25 12.44 6.33 -19.44
CA SER A 25 12.66 4.99 -19.99
C SER A 25 12.86 3.94 -18.87
N VAL A 26 11.93 2.99 -18.78
CA VAL A 26 11.89 1.99 -17.70
C VAL A 26 11.99 0.57 -18.25
N ARG A 27 12.75 -0.28 -17.54
CA ARG A 27 12.72 -1.73 -17.71
C ARG A 27 12.42 -2.42 -16.39
N VAL A 28 11.45 -3.32 -16.40
CA VAL A 28 11.12 -4.15 -15.24
C VAL A 28 11.76 -5.53 -15.42
N LEU A 29 12.50 -6.00 -14.43
CA LEU A 29 13.09 -7.35 -14.39
C LEU A 29 12.34 -8.19 -13.35
N GLU A 30 11.73 -9.29 -13.75
CA GLU A 30 10.99 -10.20 -12.89
C GLU A 30 11.59 -11.60 -12.97
N ARG A 31 11.90 -12.19 -11.81
CA ARG A 31 12.50 -13.53 -11.74
C ARG A 31 11.55 -14.63 -12.20
N ARG A 32 10.25 -14.51 -11.92
CA ARG A 32 9.26 -15.53 -12.29
C ARG A 32 8.88 -15.43 -13.76
N ASP A 33 8.65 -16.58 -14.38
CA ASP A 33 8.16 -16.67 -15.77
C ASP A 33 6.69 -16.24 -15.90
N SER A 34 5.92 -16.37 -14.82
CA SER A 34 4.50 -16.02 -14.75
C SER A 34 4.16 -15.32 -13.42
N ALA A 35 2.96 -14.73 -13.35
CA ALA A 35 2.47 -14.10 -12.13
C ALA A 35 2.34 -15.12 -10.98
N ASP A 36 2.53 -14.66 -9.74
CA ASP A 36 2.43 -15.51 -8.56
C ASP A 36 0.96 -15.84 -8.28
N PRO A 37 0.53 -17.12 -8.34
CA PRO A 37 -0.87 -17.49 -8.11
C PRO A 37 -1.24 -17.45 -6.62
N ALA A 38 -0.29 -17.19 -5.71
CA ALA A 38 -0.53 -17.21 -4.28
C ALA A 38 -1.56 -16.15 -3.84
N MET A 39 -2.49 -16.56 -2.99
CA MET A 39 -3.47 -15.66 -2.40
C MET A 39 -2.80 -14.77 -1.34
N ARG A 40 -2.59 -13.50 -1.70
CA ARG A 40 -1.97 -12.49 -0.81
C ARG A 40 -2.99 -11.44 -0.38
N ALA A 41 -2.85 -10.19 -0.82
CA ALA A 41 -3.76 -9.11 -0.43
C ALA A 41 -5.14 -9.28 -1.06
N GLN A 42 -6.17 -8.83 -0.33
CA GLN A 42 -7.59 -8.95 -0.72
C GLN A 42 -8.29 -7.62 -0.91
N SER A 43 -7.66 -6.54 -0.46
CA SER A 43 -8.23 -5.21 -0.51
C SER A 43 -7.16 -4.15 -0.69
N ILE A 44 -7.59 -3.01 -1.23
CA ILE A 44 -6.83 -1.77 -1.25
C ILE A 44 -7.52 -0.74 -0.36
N ASN A 45 -6.75 0.15 0.26
CA ASN A 45 -7.25 1.21 1.10
C ASN A 45 -7.53 2.49 0.29
N VAL A 46 -8.01 3.53 0.96
CA VAL A 46 -8.46 4.77 0.31
C VAL A 46 -7.31 5.48 -0.44
N PRO A 47 -6.14 5.78 0.18
CA PRO A 47 -5.03 6.41 -0.54
C PRO A 47 -4.58 5.66 -1.79
N THR A 48 -4.58 4.33 -1.75
CA THR A 48 -4.21 3.50 -2.90
C THR A 48 -5.25 3.59 -4.01
N ALA A 49 -6.54 3.48 -3.67
CA ALA A 49 -7.60 3.58 -4.66
C ALA A 49 -7.65 4.98 -5.30
N GLU A 50 -7.47 6.04 -4.52
CA GLU A 50 -7.42 7.41 -5.04
C GLU A 50 -6.16 7.69 -5.87
N ALA A 51 -5.02 7.07 -5.53
CA ALA A 51 -3.84 7.15 -6.38
C ALA A 51 -4.10 6.56 -7.77
N LEU A 52 -4.85 5.44 -7.83
CA LEU A 52 -5.24 4.82 -9.08
C LEU A 52 -6.36 5.59 -9.80
N ASP A 53 -7.28 6.24 -9.07
CA ASP A 53 -8.26 7.18 -9.63
C ASP A 53 -7.59 8.37 -10.31
N ARG A 54 -6.56 8.95 -9.68
CA ARG A 54 -5.72 10.00 -10.28
C ARG A 54 -4.93 9.53 -11.51
N ARG A 55 -5.03 8.27 -11.93
CA ARG A 55 -4.49 7.71 -13.19
C ARG A 55 -5.59 7.18 -14.12
N GLY A 56 -6.86 7.45 -13.80
CA GLY A 56 -8.02 7.02 -14.57
C GLY A 56 -8.34 5.53 -14.44
N LEU A 57 -7.82 4.83 -13.41
CA LEU A 57 -7.96 3.38 -13.24
C LEU A 57 -9.13 2.99 -12.33
N LEU A 58 -9.77 3.93 -11.64
CA LEU A 58 -10.89 3.65 -10.73
C LEU A 58 -12.03 2.86 -11.39
N PRO A 59 -12.49 3.17 -12.63
CA PRO A 59 -13.57 2.41 -13.27
C PRO A 59 -13.26 0.91 -13.41
N ALA A 60 -12.00 0.55 -13.68
CA ALA A 60 -11.59 -0.85 -13.76
C ALA A 60 -11.65 -1.54 -12.39
N LEU A 61 -11.26 -0.83 -11.32
CA LEU A 61 -11.33 -1.33 -9.95
C LEU A 61 -12.77 -1.51 -9.48
N GLU A 62 -13.66 -0.58 -9.81
CA GLU A 62 -15.08 -0.68 -9.48
C GLU A 62 -15.75 -1.88 -10.15
N ARG A 63 -15.39 -2.17 -11.41
CA ARG A 63 -15.85 -3.37 -12.10
C ARG A 63 -15.38 -4.63 -11.37
N ILE A 64 -14.10 -4.72 -11.01
CA ILE A 64 -13.55 -5.86 -10.25
C ILE A 64 -14.26 -5.99 -8.89
N GLN A 65 -14.53 -4.89 -8.20
CA GLN A 65 -15.24 -4.90 -6.94
C GLN A 65 -16.67 -5.46 -7.09
N ARG A 66 -17.43 -5.01 -8.11
CA ARG A 66 -18.78 -5.54 -8.39
C ARG A 66 -18.75 -7.04 -8.68
N GLU A 67 -17.79 -7.49 -9.50
CA GLU A 67 -17.57 -8.92 -9.78
C GLU A 67 -17.24 -9.71 -8.51
N THR A 68 -16.46 -9.14 -7.60
CA THR A 68 -15.99 -9.80 -6.38
C THR A 68 -17.07 -9.88 -5.29
N LEU A 69 -17.90 -8.84 -5.15
CA LEU A 69 -18.87 -8.72 -4.06
C LEU A 69 -20.28 -9.20 -4.44
N GLY A 70 -20.62 -9.24 -5.73
CA GLY A 70 -21.93 -9.71 -6.22
C GLY A 70 -23.13 -8.81 -5.89
N ALA A 71 -23.00 -7.85 -4.96
CA ALA A 71 -24.04 -6.89 -4.60
C ALA A 71 -23.46 -5.51 -4.24
N PRO A 72 -24.17 -4.41 -4.60
CA PRO A 72 -23.80 -3.06 -4.16
C PRO A 72 -24.02 -2.85 -2.65
N GLY A 73 -23.29 -1.90 -2.06
CA GLY A 73 -23.51 -1.45 -0.68
C GLY A 73 -22.71 -2.15 0.44
N PHE A 74 -21.89 -3.15 0.12
CA PHE A 74 -20.98 -3.74 1.12
C PHE A 74 -19.80 -2.79 1.42
N ARG A 75 -19.74 -2.29 2.66
CA ARG A 75 -18.62 -1.49 3.17
C ARG A 75 -17.67 -2.37 3.97
N PHE A 76 -16.48 -2.62 3.40
CA PHE A 76 -15.44 -3.37 4.11
C PHE A 76 -14.75 -2.48 5.14
N THR A 77 -15.01 -2.75 6.40
CA THR A 77 -14.43 -2.06 7.57
C THR A 77 -13.24 -2.79 8.17
N GLY A 78 -13.00 -4.04 7.76
CA GLY A 78 -11.87 -4.84 8.22
C GLY A 78 -11.99 -5.33 9.66
N HIS A 79 -10.85 -5.52 10.30
CA HIS A 79 -10.74 -6.01 11.66
C HIS A 79 -9.51 -5.40 12.34
N PHE A 80 -9.48 -5.42 13.66
CA PHE A 80 -8.26 -5.20 14.44
C PHE A 80 -7.97 -6.43 15.30
N ALA A 81 -6.83 -7.09 15.08
CA ALA A 81 -6.48 -8.34 15.78
C ALA A 81 -7.62 -9.39 15.71
N GLY A 82 -8.20 -9.61 14.53
CA GLY A 82 -9.34 -10.52 14.34
C GLY A 82 -10.67 -10.07 14.96
N MET A 83 -10.75 -8.93 15.64
CA MET A 83 -12.03 -8.34 16.08
C MET A 83 -12.63 -7.57 14.91
N SER A 84 -13.74 -8.06 14.37
CA SER A 84 -14.45 -7.44 13.25
C SER A 84 -14.95 -6.05 13.63
N LEU A 85 -14.73 -5.06 12.77
CA LEU A 85 -15.20 -3.69 12.98
C LEU A 85 -16.60 -3.56 12.38
N GLY A 86 -17.62 -3.36 13.20
CA GLY A 86 -19.02 -3.35 12.75
C GLY A 86 -19.33 -2.13 11.87
N PRO A 87 -19.78 -2.29 10.61
CA PRO A 87 -20.07 -1.15 9.73
C PRO A 87 -21.19 -0.24 10.24
N GLY A 88 -22.11 -0.76 11.06
CA GLY A 88 -23.16 0.01 11.72
C GLY A 88 -22.69 0.85 12.92
N LEU A 89 -21.47 0.62 13.41
CA LEU A 89 -20.86 1.41 14.49
C LEU A 89 -19.96 2.53 13.96
N VAL A 90 -19.67 2.56 12.66
CA VAL A 90 -18.79 3.59 12.09
C VAL A 90 -19.55 4.90 11.94
N ASP A 91 -18.94 5.99 12.39
CA ASP A 91 -19.36 7.34 12.06
C ASP A 91 -18.93 7.70 10.63
N TRP A 92 -19.79 7.37 9.67
CA TRP A 92 -19.54 7.71 8.27
C TRP A 92 -19.63 9.21 7.95
N ALA A 93 -20.11 10.02 8.91
CA ALA A 93 -20.11 11.48 8.81
C ALA A 93 -18.85 12.10 9.42
N ASP A 94 -17.93 11.31 9.99
CA ASP A 94 -16.62 11.79 10.42
C ASP A 94 -15.93 12.53 9.26
N PRO A 95 -15.44 13.77 9.47
CA PRO A 95 -14.91 14.59 8.39
C PRO A 95 -13.75 13.96 7.61
N GLU A 96 -12.88 13.15 8.25
CA GLU A 96 -11.76 12.50 7.55
C GLU A 96 -12.23 11.31 6.72
N LEU A 97 -13.32 10.62 7.09
CA LEU A 97 -13.91 9.56 6.24
C LEU A 97 -14.78 10.14 5.11
N ALA A 98 -15.61 11.12 5.45
CA ALA A 98 -16.54 11.76 4.53
C ALA A 98 -15.85 12.61 3.46
N ALA A 99 -14.57 12.95 3.64
CA ALA A 99 -13.78 13.69 2.67
C ALA A 99 -13.34 12.86 1.45
N HIS A 100 -13.50 11.53 1.47
CA HIS A 100 -13.01 10.61 0.42
C HIS A 100 -14.16 9.80 -0.22
N THR A 101 -15.22 10.49 -0.65
CA THR A 101 -16.47 9.86 -1.14
C THR A 101 -16.31 9.10 -2.45
N ALA A 102 -15.39 9.50 -3.34
CA ALA A 102 -15.05 8.78 -4.57
C ALA A 102 -14.66 7.31 -4.33
N VAL A 103 -14.07 7.05 -3.17
CA VAL A 103 -13.69 5.71 -2.73
C VAL A 103 -14.29 5.46 -1.35
N GLU A 104 -15.53 4.97 -1.33
CA GLU A 104 -16.20 4.60 -0.07
C GLU A 104 -15.47 3.46 0.69
N GLY A 105 -14.48 3.82 1.48
CA GLY A 105 -13.70 2.91 2.31
C GLY A 105 -12.75 1.99 1.53
N ALA A 106 -12.28 0.93 2.18
CA ALA A 106 -11.41 -0.06 1.55
C ALA A 106 -12.17 -0.84 0.47
N ARG A 107 -11.51 -1.05 -0.68
CA ARG A 107 -12.07 -1.75 -1.83
C ARG A 107 -11.62 -3.21 -1.85
N MET A 108 -12.52 -4.13 -2.13
CA MET A 108 -12.23 -5.57 -2.22
C MET A 108 -11.69 -5.90 -3.61
N ILE A 109 -10.38 -5.66 -3.79
CA ILE A 109 -9.65 -5.91 -5.02
C ILE A 109 -8.58 -6.98 -4.73
N PRO A 110 -8.79 -8.24 -5.17
CA PRO A 110 -7.78 -9.28 -5.04
C PRO A 110 -6.48 -8.88 -5.75
N GLN A 111 -5.34 -9.12 -5.11
CA GLN A 111 -4.03 -8.72 -5.64
C GLN A 111 -3.77 -9.16 -7.10
N PRO A 112 -4.07 -10.40 -7.55
CA PRO A 112 -3.85 -10.78 -8.94
C PRO A 112 -4.63 -9.89 -9.94
N ARG A 113 -5.86 -9.52 -9.61
CA ARG A 113 -6.67 -8.63 -10.46
C ARG A 113 -6.13 -7.19 -10.46
N LEU A 114 -5.53 -6.74 -9.36
CA LEU A 114 -4.82 -5.46 -9.32
C LEU A 114 -3.55 -5.50 -10.18
N GLU A 115 -2.77 -6.58 -10.08
CA GLU A 115 -1.57 -6.78 -10.91
C GLU A 115 -1.92 -6.79 -12.40
N GLU A 116 -3.03 -7.41 -12.82
CA GLU A 116 -3.55 -7.34 -14.19
C GLU A 116 -3.81 -5.89 -14.65
N VAL A 117 -4.51 -5.10 -13.82
CA VAL A 117 -4.82 -3.69 -14.13
C VAL A 117 -3.54 -2.86 -14.26
N LEU A 118 -2.61 -3.03 -13.32
CA LEU A 118 -1.33 -2.31 -13.30
C LEU A 118 -0.42 -2.74 -14.46
N ALA A 119 -0.34 -4.03 -14.76
CA ALA A 119 0.44 -4.55 -15.88
C ALA A 119 -0.09 -4.02 -17.22
N GLY A 120 -1.40 -4.09 -17.43
CA GLY A 120 -2.02 -3.54 -18.63
C GLY A 120 -1.86 -2.01 -18.73
N HIS A 121 -1.87 -1.28 -17.62
CA HIS A 121 -1.59 0.15 -17.62
C HIS A 121 -0.13 0.46 -17.97
N ALA A 122 0.82 -0.23 -17.35
CA ALA A 122 2.24 -0.09 -17.63
C ALA A 122 2.56 -0.44 -19.10
N GLU A 123 1.94 -1.49 -19.64
CA GLU A 123 2.06 -1.87 -21.05
C GLU A 123 1.56 -0.77 -22.00
N ARG A 124 0.38 -0.17 -21.72
CA ARG A 124 -0.14 0.97 -22.50
C ARG A 124 0.80 2.19 -22.48
N LEU A 125 1.60 2.33 -21.43
CA LEU A 125 2.64 3.37 -21.30
C LEU A 125 3.99 2.95 -21.91
N GLY A 126 4.08 1.78 -22.54
CA GLY A 126 5.30 1.29 -23.20
C GLY A 126 6.33 0.65 -22.28
N VAL A 127 5.96 0.31 -21.03
CA VAL A 127 6.86 -0.37 -20.08
C VAL A 127 7.15 -1.79 -20.54
N VAL A 128 8.43 -2.15 -20.60
CA VAL A 128 8.87 -3.50 -20.95
C VAL A 128 9.15 -4.31 -19.69
N VAL A 129 8.33 -5.36 -19.45
CA VAL A 129 8.55 -6.34 -18.39
C VAL A 129 9.29 -7.57 -18.95
N ARG A 130 10.49 -7.84 -18.42
CA ARG A 130 11.29 -9.02 -18.73
C ARG A 130 11.13 -10.04 -17.60
N ARG A 131 10.34 -11.08 -17.87
CA ARG A 131 10.13 -12.23 -16.98
C ARG A 131 11.24 -13.27 -17.13
N GLY A 132 11.41 -14.13 -16.13
CA GLY A 132 12.50 -15.12 -16.08
C GLY A 132 13.89 -14.51 -15.88
N VAL A 133 13.99 -13.23 -15.48
CA VAL A 133 15.25 -12.52 -15.32
C VAL A 133 15.52 -12.24 -13.85
N GLU A 134 16.41 -13.03 -13.25
CA GLU A 134 16.90 -12.80 -11.90
C GLU A 134 18.10 -11.84 -11.88
N VAL A 135 18.05 -10.85 -10.99
CA VAL A 135 19.18 -10.00 -10.67
C VAL A 135 20.09 -10.72 -9.68
N THR A 136 21.38 -10.80 -10.00
CA THR A 136 22.37 -11.54 -9.22
C THR A 136 23.51 -10.68 -8.69
N SER A 137 23.79 -9.53 -9.32
CA SER A 137 24.77 -8.55 -8.83
C SER A 137 24.33 -7.12 -9.09
N LEU A 138 24.90 -6.19 -8.33
CA LEU A 138 24.61 -4.76 -8.37
C LEU A 138 25.88 -3.99 -8.00
N GLU A 139 26.21 -2.99 -8.80
CA GLU A 139 27.28 -2.02 -8.55
C GLU A 139 26.74 -0.61 -8.80
N ASP A 140 26.84 0.27 -7.80
CA ASP A 140 26.63 1.71 -7.98
C ASP A 140 27.97 2.38 -8.27
N THR A 141 28.09 2.98 -9.45
CA THR A 141 29.30 3.64 -9.94
C THR A 141 29.34 5.15 -9.60
N GLY A 142 28.32 5.67 -8.92
CA GLY A 142 28.13 7.10 -8.64
C GLY A 142 27.56 7.88 -9.83
N GLN A 143 27.75 7.41 -11.07
CA GLN A 143 27.16 7.99 -12.29
C GLN A 143 26.00 7.16 -12.86
N GLY A 144 25.80 5.95 -12.32
CA GLY A 144 24.78 5.01 -12.74
C GLY A 144 24.98 3.68 -12.03
N VAL A 145 24.14 2.70 -12.37
CA VAL A 145 24.16 1.36 -11.80
C VAL A 145 24.44 0.31 -12.87
N VAL A 146 25.23 -0.69 -12.52
CA VAL A 146 25.46 -1.90 -13.30
C VAL A 146 24.76 -3.07 -12.61
N VAL A 147 23.87 -3.73 -13.33
CA VAL A 147 23.00 -4.80 -12.82
C VAL A 147 23.36 -6.10 -13.52
N GLY A 148 23.84 -7.10 -12.78
CA GLY A 148 24.13 -8.42 -13.32
C GLY A 148 22.90 -9.32 -13.34
N THR A 149 22.74 -10.06 -14.43
CA THR A 149 21.73 -11.11 -14.60
C THR A 149 22.38 -12.35 -15.22
N ALA A 150 21.67 -13.47 -15.25
CA ALA A 150 22.14 -14.68 -15.94
C ALA A 150 22.42 -14.46 -17.44
N SER A 151 21.74 -13.49 -18.08
CA SER A 151 21.91 -13.14 -19.49
C SER A 151 22.96 -12.05 -19.74
N GLY A 152 23.69 -11.63 -18.72
CA GLY A 152 24.70 -10.56 -18.78
C GLY A 152 24.32 -9.30 -17.99
N SER A 153 25.13 -8.27 -18.14
CA SER A 153 25.00 -7.01 -17.38
C SER A 153 24.19 -5.95 -18.11
N LEU A 154 23.38 -5.20 -17.36
CA LEU A 154 22.59 -4.06 -17.82
C LEU A 154 23.08 -2.78 -17.12
N ARG A 155 23.00 -1.64 -17.82
CA ARG A 155 23.33 -0.33 -17.26
C ARG A 155 22.10 0.56 -17.23
N ALA A 156 21.91 1.30 -16.13
CA ALA A 156 20.88 2.32 -15.98
C ALA A 156 21.39 3.50 -15.15
N GLY A 157 20.68 4.63 -15.18
CA GLY A 157 20.98 5.76 -14.29
C GLY A 157 20.59 5.48 -12.84
N TRP A 158 19.55 4.66 -12.64
CA TRP A 158 19.00 4.34 -11.32
C TRP A 158 18.45 2.91 -11.28
N LEU A 159 18.37 2.32 -10.09
CA LEU A 159 17.69 1.06 -9.85
C LEU A 159 16.75 1.15 -8.65
N VAL A 160 15.57 0.54 -8.76
CA VAL A 160 14.63 0.40 -7.65
C VAL A 160 14.30 -1.06 -7.39
N GLY A 161 14.58 -1.54 -6.18
CA GLY A 161 14.21 -2.85 -5.69
C GLY A 161 12.77 -2.89 -5.21
N CYS A 162 11.93 -3.60 -5.96
CA CYS A 162 10.53 -3.92 -5.65
C CYS A 162 10.35 -5.45 -5.55
N ASP A 163 11.41 -6.16 -5.16
CA ASP A 163 11.61 -7.61 -5.29
C ASP A 163 11.25 -8.42 -4.04
N GLY A 164 10.39 -7.84 -3.18
CA GLY A 164 9.75 -8.54 -2.06
C GLY A 164 10.58 -8.63 -0.79
N GLY A 165 10.04 -9.29 0.24
CA GLY A 165 10.64 -9.37 1.57
C GLY A 165 12.05 -9.96 1.63
N HIS A 166 12.38 -10.82 0.66
CA HIS A 166 13.70 -11.43 0.49
C HIS A 166 14.59 -10.69 -0.52
N SER A 167 14.33 -9.38 -0.71
CA SER A 167 14.99 -8.51 -1.68
C SER A 167 16.48 -8.82 -1.85
N THR A 168 16.85 -9.19 -3.07
CA THR A 168 18.23 -9.32 -3.51
C THR A 168 18.85 -7.94 -3.65
N VAL A 169 18.10 -6.96 -4.15
CA VAL A 169 18.57 -5.57 -4.26
C VAL A 169 19.00 -5.00 -2.91
N ARG A 170 18.17 -5.13 -1.87
CA ARG A 170 18.50 -4.65 -0.51
C ARG A 170 19.80 -5.25 0.01
N ARG A 171 19.98 -6.57 -0.17
CA ARG A 171 21.18 -7.29 0.28
C ARG A 171 22.42 -6.84 -0.49
N LEU A 172 22.33 -6.76 -1.82
CA LEU A 172 23.46 -6.35 -2.67
C LEU A 172 23.85 -4.88 -2.45
N ALA A 173 22.88 -4.01 -2.15
CA ALA A 173 23.13 -2.62 -1.77
C ALA A 173 23.67 -2.46 -0.34
N GLY A 174 23.82 -3.55 0.42
CA GLY A 174 24.33 -3.52 1.79
C GLY A 174 23.42 -2.81 2.78
N ILE A 175 22.12 -2.67 2.49
CA ILE A 175 21.17 -1.94 3.35
C ILE A 175 20.70 -2.85 4.49
N PRO A 176 20.95 -2.49 5.77
CA PRO A 176 20.47 -3.24 6.92
C PRO A 176 18.95 -3.37 6.99
N PHE A 177 18.48 -4.50 7.53
CA PHE A 177 17.05 -4.80 7.69
C PHE A 177 16.69 -5.14 9.16
N PRO A 178 16.84 -4.17 10.10
CA PRO A 178 16.53 -4.36 11.51
C PRO A 178 15.04 -4.64 11.74
N GLY A 179 14.75 -5.29 12.87
CA GLY A 179 13.39 -5.57 13.31
C GLY A 179 13.33 -6.80 14.22
N THR A 180 12.15 -7.40 14.35
CA THR A 180 11.89 -8.51 15.26
C THR A 180 11.90 -9.85 14.55
N ASN A 181 12.37 -10.88 15.26
CA ASN A 181 12.20 -12.26 14.85
C ASN A 181 10.74 -12.70 15.02
N PRO A 182 10.29 -13.72 14.28
CA PRO A 182 8.92 -14.18 14.38
C PRO A 182 8.61 -14.83 15.73
N GLU A 183 7.39 -14.59 16.24
CA GLU A 183 6.81 -15.27 17.39
C GLU A 183 5.68 -16.23 16.98
N ILE A 184 5.15 -16.09 15.75
CA ILE A 184 4.03 -16.89 15.26
C ILE A 184 4.36 -17.68 13.99
N THR A 185 3.65 -18.80 13.84
CA THR A 185 3.44 -19.49 12.57
C THR A 185 1.99 -19.32 12.14
N GLY A 186 1.79 -18.83 10.92
CA GLY A 186 0.47 -18.72 10.30
C GLY A 186 0.38 -19.57 9.04
N TYR A 187 -0.77 -20.22 8.84
CA TYR A 187 -1.10 -20.91 7.60
C TYR A 187 -2.28 -20.22 6.92
N GLN A 188 -2.31 -20.24 5.60
CA GLN A 188 -3.49 -19.88 4.81
C GLN A 188 -3.66 -20.86 3.66
N ALA A 189 -4.87 -21.39 3.50
CA ALA A 189 -5.19 -22.35 2.46
C ALA A 189 -6.66 -22.24 2.01
N VAL A 190 -6.93 -22.77 0.81
CA VAL A 190 -8.28 -23.14 0.38
C VAL A 190 -8.34 -24.65 0.36
N VAL A 191 -9.24 -25.22 1.14
CA VAL A 191 -9.31 -26.65 1.42
C VAL A 191 -10.73 -27.17 1.27
N ASP A 192 -10.84 -28.44 0.91
CA ASP A 192 -12.06 -29.20 1.16
C ASP A 192 -12.12 -29.60 2.62
N ILE A 193 -13.29 -29.40 3.24
CA ILE A 193 -13.55 -29.71 4.64
C ILE A 193 -14.71 -30.70 4.66
N ALA A 194 -14.50 -31.87 5.29
CA ALA A 194 -15.53 -32.90 5.36
C ALA A 194 -16.70 -32.49 6.28
N ASP A 195 -16.37 -31.75 7.34
CA ASP A 195 -17.23 -31.38 8.45
C ASP A 195 -17.17 -29.87 8.76
N PRO A 196 -17.47 -28.98 7.78
CA PRO A 196 -17.30 -27.53 7.91
C PRO A 196 -18.17 -26.91 9.01
N GLY A 197 -19.28 -27.56 9.39
CA GLY A 197 -20.15 -27.11 10.48
C GLY A 197 -19.47 -27.12 11.86
N LYS A 198 -18.30 -27.75 12.01
CA LYS A 198 -17.49 -27.68 13.24
C LYS A 198 -16.76 -26.35 13.39
N LEU A 199 -16.70 -25.51 12.36
CA LEU A 199 -16.00 -24.23 12.39
C LEU A 199 -16.98 -23.07 12.47
N THR A 200 -16.67 -22.09 13.31
CA THR A 200 -17.38 -20.82 13.32
C THR A 200 -16.90 -19.97 12.14
N ALA A 201 -17.85 -19.47 11.34
CA ALA A 201 -17.53 -18.57 10.24
C ALA A 201 -16.95 -17.23 10.76
N GLY A 202 -16.00 -16.67 10.02
CA GLY A 202 -15.30 -15.45 10.41
C GLY A 202 -14.08 -15.72 11.29
N TRP A 203 -13.64 -14.69 12.01
CA TRP A 203 -12.51 -14.77 12.93
C TRP A 203 -12.93 -15.41 14.26
N SER A 204 -12.08 -16.29 14.79
CA SER A 204 -12.25 -16.94 16.08
C SER A 204 -10.92 -16.94 16.82
N TRP A 205 -10.91 -16.41 18.04
CA TRP A 205 -9.75 -16.35 18.92
C TRP A 205 -9.95 -17.28 20.12
N SER A 206 -8.88 -17.94 20.55
CA SER A 206 -8.80 -18.66 21.82
C SER A 206 -7.39 -18.49 22.42
N PRO A 207 -7.18 -18.89 23.69
CA PRO A 207 -5.84 -18.94 24.29
C PRO A 207 -4.82 -19.81 23.54
N ARG A 208 -5.27 -20.68 22.61
CA ARG A 208 -4.39 -21.52 21.79
C ARG A 208 -3.99 -20.86 20.47
N GLY A 209 -4.58 -19.73 20.12
CA GLY A 209 -4.32 -19.02 18.87
C GLY A 209 -5.60 -18.57 18.18
N VAL A 210 -5.49 -18.31 16.88
CA VAL A 210 -6.57 -17.73 16.07
C VAL A 210 -6.81 -18.58 14.85
N TYR A 211 -8.06 -18.69 14.43
CA TYR A 211 -8.37 -19.05 13.05
C TYR A 211 -9.38 -18.11 12.43
N ARG A 212 -9.43 -18.16 11.11
CA ARG A 212 -10.49 -17.57 10.30
C ARG A 212 -11.01 -18.59 9.32
N TYR A 213 -12.32 -18.78 9.30
CA TYR A 213 -13.02 -19.55 8.27
C TYR A 213 -13.82 -18.61 7.36
N GLY A 214 -13.61 -18.67 6.05
CA GLY A 214 -14.24 -17.78 5.06
C GLY A 214 -13.31 -16.70 4.46
N PRO A 215 -13.84 -15.69 3.74
CA PRO A 215 -15.26 -15.45 3.51
C PRO A 215 -15.84 -16.37 2.42
N GLN A 216 -15.00 -16.95 1.57
CA GLN A 216 -15.39 -17.98 0.60
C GLN A 216 -15.31 -19.37 1.23
N PRO A 217 -16.16 -20.33 0.81
CA PRO A 217 -16.13 -21.70 1.31
C PRO A 217 -14.74 -22.33 1.23
N GLY A 218 -14.39 -23.12 2.24
CA GLY A 218 -13.12 -23.84 2.31
C GLY A 218 -11.88 -22.98 2.59
N ARG A 219 -11.99 -21.65 2.62
CA ARG A 219 -10.84 -20.82 2.97
C ARG A 219 -10.61 -20.81 4.48
N VAL A 220 -9.40 -21.19 4.87
CA VAL A 220 -8.95 -21.18 6.27
C VAL A 220 -7.65 -20.40 6.41
N ALA A 221 -7.54 -19.65 7.51
CA ALA A 221 -6.27 -19.13 7.98
C ALA A 221 -6.12 -19.47 9.47
N THR A 222 -4.94 -19.86 9.90
CA THR A 222 -4.63 -20.21 11.30
C THR A 222 -3.39 -19.44 11.75
N VAL A 223 -3.30 -19.20 13.06
CA VAL A 223 -2.19 -18.49 13.69
C VAL A 223 -1.91 -19.10 15.05
N GLU A 224 -0.67 -19.51 15.24
CA GLU A 224 -0.17 -20.16 16.45
C GLU A 224 1.02 -19.39 17.00
N PHE A 225 1.07 -19.23 18.32
CA PHE A 225 2.19 -18.61 19.03
C PHE A 225 3.19 -19.69 19.45
N ASP A 226 3.94 -20.20 18.48
CA ASP A 226 4.88 -21.32 18.63
C ASP A 226 6.37 -20.93 18.53
N GLY A 227 6.67 -19.62 18.42
CA GLY A 227 8.03 -19.12 18.22
C GLY A 227 8.48 -19.12 16.76
N GLY A 228 7.57 -19.41 15.82
CA GLY A 228 7.85 -19.48 14.39
C GLY A 228 8.37 -20.85 13.94
N PRO A 229 8.37 -21.11 12.62
CA PRO A 229 8.72 -22.42 12.11
C PRO A 229 10.25 -22.64 12.09
N ALA A 230 10.69 -23.84 12.44
CA ALA A 230 12.11 -24.23 12.42
C ALA A 230 12.74 -24.09 11.01
N ASP A 231 12.02 -24.53 9.97
CA ASP A 231 12.37 -24.29 8.58
C ASP A 231 11.21 -23.59 7.88
N ARG A 232 11.42 -22.31 7.52
CA ARG A 232 10.45 -21.46 6.80
C ARG A 232 10.25 -21.85 5.33
N SER A 233 11.17 -22.61 4.75
CA SER A 233 11.17 -22.98 3.33
C SER A 233 10.49 -24.33 3.05
N ALA A 234 10.33 -25.17 4.08
CA ALA A 234 9.62 -26.44 3.94
C ALA A 234 8.23 -26.28 3.27
N PRO A 235 7.84 -27.20 2.37
CA PRO A 235 6.51 -27.23 1.80
C PRO A 235 5.43 -27.38 2.88
N VAL A 236 4.29 -26.72 2.70
CA VAL A 236 3.13 -26.84 3.59
C VAL A 236 2.30 -28.04 3.19
N THR A 237 2.05 -28.96 4.13
CA THR A 237 1.22 -30.14 3.92
C THR A 237 -0.21 -29.96 4.43
N LEU A 238 -1.15 -30.79 3.96
CA LEU A 238 -2.52 -30.79 4.46
C LEU A 238 -2.59 -31.12 5.95
N ALA A 239 -1.70 -32.00 6.41
CA ALA A 239 -1.56 -32.38 7.80
C ALA A 239 -1.12 -31.20 8.69
N ASP A 240 -0.25 -30.31 8.19
CA ASP A 240 0.18 -29.12 8.92
C ASP A 240 -1.00 -28.17 9.17
N VAL A 241 -1.74 -27.86 8.10
CA VAL A 241 -2.91 -26.96 8.16
C VAL A 241 -4.01 -27.56 9.03
N GLN A 242 -4.30 -28.86 8.88
CA GLN A 242 -5.31 -29.54 9.69
C GLN A 242 -4.91 -29.54 11.17
N SER A 243 -3.68 -29.92 11.48
CA SER A 243 -3.20 -29.98 12.87
C SER A 243 -3.22 -28.60 13.52
N SER A 244 -2.78 -27.57 12.78
CA SER A 244 -2.87 -26.17 13.21
C SER A 244 -4.31 -25.77 13.51
N LEU A 245 -5.23 -26.01 12.56
CA LEU A 245 -6.64 -25.66 12.68
C LEU A 245 -7.29 -26.33 13.90
N ARG A 246 -7.06 -27.64 14.09
CA ARG A 246 -7.58 -28.39 15.26
C ARG A 246 -7.07 -27.83 16.58
N ARG A 247 -5.80 -27.44 16.66
CA ARG A 247 -5.22 -26.86 17.88
C ARG A 247 -5.87 -25.53 18.23
N VAL A 248 -6.00 -24.62 17.27
CA VAL A 248 -6.53 -23.27 17.52
C VAL A 248 -8.07 -23.25 17.67
N SER A 249 -8.79 -24.12 16.95
CA SER A 249 -10.25 -24.24 17.04
C SER A 249 -10.71 -25.08 18.24
N GLY A 250 -9.93 -26.08 18.64
CA GLY A 250 -10.35 -27.11 19.59
C GLY A 250 -11.35 -28.11 19.06
N THR A 251 -11.47 -28.22 17.74
CA THR A 251 -12.37 -29.17 17.08
C THR A 251 -11.57 -30.25 16.38
N ASP A 252 -12.19 -31.39 16.11
CA ASP A 252 -11.63 -32.54 15.39
C ASP A 252 -11.88 -32.45 13.86
N VAL A 253 -12.00 -31.23 13.33
CA VAL A 253 -12.28 -30.95 11.90
C VAL A 253 -11.35 -31.69 10.95
N THR A 254 -11.85 -32.15 9.81
CA THR A 254 -11.11 -32.96 8.83
C THR A 254 -11.01 -32.23 7.49
N LEU A 255 -9.78 -32.05 7.03
CA LEU A 255 -9.44 -31.50 5.71
C LEU A 255 -9.12 -32.66 4.76
N THR A 256 -9.64 -32.61 3.53
CA THR A 256 -9.51 -33.73 2.57
C THR A 256 -8.63 -33.41 1.37
N ALA A 257 -8.56 -32.15 0.93
CA ALA A 257 -7.72 -31.74 -0.19
C ALA A 257 -7.41 -30.24 -0.17
N PHE A 258 -6.29 -29.85 -0.78
CA PHE A 258 -6.05 -28.46 -1.16
C PHE A 258 -6.72 -28.13 -2.50
N ARG A 259 -7.33 -26.95 -2.59
CA ARG A 259 -7.89 -26.38 -3.83
C ARG A 259 -7.02 -25.28 -4.43
N ALA A 260 -6.03 -24.79 -3.68
CA ALA A 260 -5.03 -23.84 -4.12
C ALA A 260 -3.73 -24.08 -3.34
N ALA A 261 -2.62 -23.53 -3.83
CA ALA A 261 -1.34 -23.62 -3.14
C ALA A 261 -1.46 -23.01 -1.72
N PRO A 262 -1.19 -23.80 -0.65
CA PRO A 262 -1.18 -23.28 0.70
C PRO A 262 0.02 -22.36 0.91
N THR A 263 -0.09 -21.44 1.86
CA THR A 263 0.99 -20.54 2.24
C THR A 263 1.24 -20.60 3.73
N ARG A 264 2.50 -20.43 4.10
CA ARG A 264 2.93 -20.24 5.48
C ARG A 264 3.57 -18.87 5.62
N TRP A 265 3.28 -18.20 6.72
CA TRP A 265 3.74 -16.86 7.00
C TRP A 265 4.04 -16.70 8.49
N THR A 266 4.68 -15.59 8.85
CA THR A 266 5.09 -15.26 10.21
C THR A 266 4.83 -13.78 10.48
N ASP A 267 4.99 -13.33 11.72
CA ASP A 267 4.97 -11.93 12.14
C ASP A 267 6.34 -11.22 12.14
N ASN A 268 7.37 -11.81 11.50
CA ASN A 268 8.65 -11.12 11.32
C ASN A 268 8.41 -9.70 10.76
N THR A 269 8.80 -8.71 11.56
CA THR A 269 8.50 -7.31 11.32
C THR A 269 9.81 -6.55 11.19
N ARG A 270 10.15 -6.09 9.98
CA ARG A 270 11.45 -5.48 9.67
C ARG A 270 11.31 -4.34 8.70
N GLN A 271 12.20 -3.36 8.80
CA GLN A 271 12.25 -2.20 7.91
C GLN A 271 13.68 -1.89 7.53
N ALA A 272 13.90 -1.47 6.29
CA ALA A 272 15.20 -1.04 5.80
C ALA A 272 15.63 0.22 6.55
N SER A 273 16.89 0.27 7.00
CA SER A 273 17.38 1.42 7.76
C SER A 273 17.42 2.72 6.95
N THR A 274 17.45 2.60 5.63
CA THR A 274 17.29 3.68 4.64
C THR A 274 16.59 3.11 3.42
N TYR A 275 15.78 3.93 2.74
CA TYR A 275 15.14 3.55 1.48
C TYR A 275 15.98 3.92 0.25
N ARG A 276 17.13 4.58 0.45
CA ARG A 276 18.05 5.03 -0.59
C ARG A 276 19.50 4.71 -0.21
N ALA A 277 20.26 4.18 -1.17
CA ALA A 277 21.72 4.07 -1.12
C ALA A 277 22.28 4.53 -2.48
N GLY A 278 22.78 5.77 -2.53
CA GLY A 278 23.27 6.37 -3.78
C GLY A 278 22.17 6.39 -4.85
N ARG A 279 22.37 5.63 -5.92
CA ARG A 279 21.46 5.48 -7.06
C ARG A 279 20.50 4.29 -6.98
N VAL A 280 20.47 3.62 -5.82
CA VAL A 280 19.63 2.45 -5.55
C VAL A 280 18.54 2.82 -4.54
N PHE A 281 17.30 2.47 -4.85
CA PHE A 281 16.14 2.65 -3.98
C PHE A 281 15.47 1.32 -3.65
N LEU A 282 14.70 1.27 -2.57
CA LEU A 282 13.84 0.15 -2.19
C LEU A 282 12.41 0.63 -2.03
N ALA A 283 11.42 -0.13 -2.51
CA ALA A 283 10.00 0.16 -2.32
C ALA A 283 9.19 -1.11 -2.01
N GLY A 284 8.12 -0.96 -1.23
CA GLY A 284 7.25 -2.08 -0.85
C GLY A 284 7.96 -3.10 0.05
N ASP A 285 7.64 -4.39 -0.11
CA ASP A 285 8.17 -5.46 0.74
C ASP A 285 9.72 -5.54 0.77
N ALA A 286 10.39 -4.99 -0.24
CA ALA A 286 11.85 -4.86 -0.24
C ALA A 286 12.35 -3.90 0.84
N ALA A 287 11.56 -2.88 1.18
CA ALA A 287 11.86 -1.87 2.18
C ALA A 287 11.23 -2.18 3.56
N HIS A 288 10.15 -2.95 3.63
CA HIS A 288 9.46 -3.25 4.90
C HIS A 288 8.64 -4.54 4.82
N VAL A 289 8.70 -5.36 5.86
CA VAL A 289 7.85 -6.55 6.00
C VAL A 289 7.18 -6.53 7.37
N HIS A 290 5.95 -6.99 7.42
CA HIS A 290 5.14 -7.07 8.62
C HIS A 290 4.04 -8.12 8.44
N PRO A 291 3.39 -8.59 9.51
CA PRO A 291 2.30 -9.55 9.36
C PRO A 291 1.09 -8.94 8.61
N PRO A 292 0.26 -9.77 7.95
CA PRO A 292 -0.79 -9.32 7.04
C PRO A 292 -2.05 -8.77 7.74
N PHE A 293 -2.07 -8.66 9.08
CA PHE A 293 -3.23 -8.20 9.82
C PHE A 293 -3.60 -6.75 9.48
N GLY A 294 -4.85 -6.53 9.06
CA GLY A 294 -5.34 -5.20 8.65
C GLY A 294 -5.02 -4.82 7.19
N GLY A 295 -4.40 -5.70 6.40
CA GLY A 295 -4.29 -5.53 4.94
C GLY A 295 -3.40 -4.35 4.48
N GLN A 296 -2.39 -3.97 5.26
CA GLN A 296 -1.65 -2.71 5.02
C GLN A 296 -0.47 -2.82 4.03
N GLY A 297 0.15 -3.99 3.87
CA GLY A 297 1.48 -4.09 3.22
C GLY A 297 1.48 -3.67 1.75
N LEU A 298 0.53 -4.19 0.95
CA LEU A 298 0.38 -3.79 -0.46
C LEU A 298 0.13 -2.28 -0.58
N ASN A 299 -0.73 -1.74 0.27
CA ASN A 299 -1.11 -0.33 0.25
C ASN A 299 0.07 0.58 0.60
N LEU A 300 0.86 0.19 1.61
CA LEU A 300 2.09 0.89 1.99
C LEU A 300 3.07 0.94 0.81
N GLY A 301 3.25 -0.20 0.12
CA GLY A 301 4.12 -0.30 -1.05
C GLY A 301 3.64 0.48 -2.26
N VAL A 302 2.34 0.51 -2.57
CA VAL A 302 1.81 1.39 -3.64
C VAL A 302 2.03 2.86 -3.30
N GLY A 303 1.82 3.24 -2.03
CA GLY A 303 2.16 4.59 -1.55
C GLY A 303 3.64 4.94 -1.74
N ASP A 304 4.54 3.98 -1.58
CA ASP A 304 5.97 4.17 -1.87
C ASP A 304 6.24 4.40 -3.35
N ALA A 305 5.65 3.57 -4.21
CA ALA A 305 5.82 3.66 -5.66
C ALA A 305 5.35 5.01 -6.21
N VAL A 306 4.16 5.47 -5.78
CA VAL A 306 3.57 6.73 -6.22
C VAL A 306 4.36 7.93 -5.66
N ASN A 307 4.89 7.84 -4.44
CA ASN A 307 5.74 8.89 -3.87
C ASN A 307 7.09 9.00 -4.59
N LEU A 308 7.75 7.88 -4.89
CA LEU A 308 9.07 7.86 -5.53
C LEU A 308 8.98 8.16 -7.04
N GLY A 309 7.96 7.65 -7.73
CA GLY A 309 7.88 7.67 -9.19
C GLY A 309 8.01 9.07 -9.80
N TRP A 310 7.21 10.03 -9.32
CA TRP A 310 7.26 11.40 -9.83
C TRP A 310 8.57 12.12 -9.45
N LYS A 311 9.12 11.87 -8.25
CA LYS A 311 10.38 12.48 -7.80
C LYS A 311 11.56 12.01 -8.63
N LEU A 312 11.65 10.69 -8.83
CA LEU A 312 12.68 10.07 -9.64
C LEU A 312 12.57 10.54 -11.09
N ALA A 313 11.35 10.64 -11.63
CA ALA A 313 11.16 11.20 -12.96
C ALA A 313 11.58 12.67 -13.09
N ALA A 314 11.29 13.50 -12.08
CA ALA A 314 11.69 14.90 -12.07
C ALA A 314 13.23 15.06 -12.05
N VAL A 315 13.94 14.23 -11.28
CA VAL A 315 15.41 14.25 -11.26
C VAL A 315 16.02 13.68 -12.54
N VAL A 316 15.51 12.55 -13.05
CA VAL A 316 15.98 11.95 -14.31
C VAL A 316 15.83 12.92 -15.49
N SER A 317 14.74 13.68 -15.53
CA SER A 317 14.48 14.67 -16.59
C SER A 317 15.20 16.01 -16.38
N GLY A 318 15.97 16.16 -15.30
CA GLY A 318 16.69 17.40 -14.98
C GLY A 318 15.79 18.57 -14.52
N ARG A 319 14.51 18.30 -14.23
CA ARG A 319 13.56 19.33 -13.74
C ARG A 319 13.71 19.62 -12.26
N SER A 320 14.27 18.70 -11.49
CA SER A 320 14.47 18.88 -10.05
C SER A 320 15.86 18.45 -9.60
N PRO A 321 16.40 19.06 -8.53
CA PRO A 321 17.68 18.67 -7.97
C PRO A 321 17.60 17.27 -7.35
N GLU A 322 18.74 16.57 -7.31
CA GLU A 322 18.83 15.23 -6.73
C GLU A 322 18.41 15.16 -5.25
N ALA A 323 18.58 16.27 -4.51
CA ALA A 323 18.14 16.41 -3.12
C ALA A 323 16.62 16.19 -2.92
N LEU A 324 15.81 16.33 -3.98
CA LEU A 324 14.39 15.96 -3.93
C LEU A 324 14.22 14.48 -3.57
N LEU A 325 15.12 13.59 -4.00
CA LEU A 325 15.01 12.16 -3.76
C LEU A 325 15.25 11.79 -2.30
N ASP A 326 15.94 12.61 -1.52
CA ASP A 326 16.13 12.38 -0.09
C ASP A 326 14.81 12.52 0.68
N THR A 327 13.85 13.27 0.13
CA THR A 327 12.50 13.37 0.70
C THR A 327 11.74 12.05 0.62
N TYR A 328 12.12 11.10 -0.24
CA TYR A 328 11.45 9.79 -0.31
C TYR A 328 11.61 9.01 0.99
N ASP A 329 12.84 8.83 1.47
CA ASP A 329 13.11 8.17 2.75
C ASP A 329 12.46 8.93 3.91
N ALA A 330 12.67 10.26 3.94
CA ALA A 330 12.16 11.12 5.00
C ALA A 330 10.62 11.11 5.11
N GLU A 331 9.90 10.95 4.00
CA GLU A 331 8.45 10.90 3.98
C GLU A 331 7.89 9.49 4.20
N ARG A 332 8.50 8.46 3.62
CA ARG A 332 7.91 7.11 3.57
C ARG A 332 8.37 6.18 4.68
N ARG A 333 9.60 6.34 5.18
CA ARG A 333 10.10 5.49 6.27
C ARG A 333 9.30 5.69 7.57
N PRO A 334 8.89 6.91 7.99
CA PRO A 334 8.01 7.08 9.14
C PRO A 334 6.63 6.43 8.98
N VAL A 335 6.05 6.47 7.78
CA VAL A 335 4.76 5.80 7.50
C VAL A 335 4.92 4.28 7.62
N GLY A 336 6.02 3.73 7.08
CA GLY A 336 6.35 2.32 7.27
C GLY A 336 6.50 1.94 8.74
N ALA A 337 7.25 2.73 9.51
CA ALA A 337 7.44 2.49 10.94
C ALA A 337 6.11 2.45 11.71
N TRP A 338 5.20 3.37 11.40
CA TRP A 338 3.86 3.38 11.99
C TRP A 338 3.05 2.11 11.64
N VAL A 339 3.09 1.63 10.38
CA VAL A 339 2.42 0.37 9.99
C VAL A 339 3.01 -0.83 10.74
N LEU A 340 4.33 -0.85 10.92
CA LEU A 340 5.02 -1.88 11.69
C LEU A 340 4.58 -1.88 13.17
N ASP A 341 4.43 -0.70 13.78
CA ASP A 341 3.90 -0.57 15.15
C ASP A 341 2.44 -1.04 15.24
N TRP A 342 1.62 -0.60 14.29
CA TRP A 342 0.20 -0.95 14.22
C TRP A 342 -0.03 -2.47 14.11
N THR A 343 0.79 -3.13 13.30
CA THR A 343 0.70 -4.59 13.11
C THR A 343 1.28 -5.36 14.29
N ARG A 344 2.37 -4.89 14.92
CA ARG A 344 2.89 -5.47 16.18
C ARG A 344 1.90 -5.37 17.32
N ALA A 345 1.19 -4.24 17.44
CA ALA A 345 0.12 -4.10 18.44
C ALA A 345 -0.96 -5.17 18.25
N GLN A 346 -1.38 -5.42 17.01
CA GLN A 346 -2.33 -6.49 16.71
C GLN A 346 -1.79 -7.87 17.11
N ILE A 347 -0.53 -8.19 16.80
CA ILE A 347 0.09 -9.46 17.22
C ILE A 347 0.11 -9.59 18.74
N GLY A 348 0.52 -8.55 19.47
CA GLY A 348 0.53 -8.55 20.93
C GLY A 348 -0.84 -8.87 21.53
N ILE A 349 -1.91 -8.34 20.95
CA ILE A 349 -3.30 -8.57 21.40
C ILE A 349 -3.84 -9.96 21.01
N LEU A 350 -3.27 -10.57 19.96
CA LEU A 350 -3.66 -11.92 19.55
C LEU A 350 -3.09 -13.01 20.46
N ARG A 351 -2.08 -12.69 21.29
CA ARG A 351 -1.45 -13.66 22.19
C ARG A 351 -2.48 -14.31 23.11
N GLY A 352 -2.27 -15.60 23.36
CA GLY A 352 -3.16 -16.42 24.17
C GLY A 352 -2.90 -16.38 25.68
N ASP A 353 -1.89 -15.63 26.15
CA ASP A 353 -1.59 -15.55 27.57
C ASP A 353 -2.68 -14.77 28.36
N PRO A 354 -2.85 -15.02 29.67
CA PRO A 354 -3.93 -14.42 30.44
C PRO A 354 -3.97 -12.90 30.41
N LYS A 355 -2.80 -12.22 30.38
CA LYS A 355 -2.75 -10.75 30.36
C LYS A 355 -3.24 -10.21 29.02
N SER A 356 -2.77 -10.80 27.92
CA SER A 356 -3.21 -10.44 26.57
C SER A 356 -4.69 -10.73 26.36
N GLY A 357 -5.22 -11.82 26.91
CA GLY A 357 -6.66 -12.12 26.90
C GLY A 357 -7.52 -11.06 27.59
N VAL A 358 -7.09 -10.57 28.76
CA VAL A 358 -7.79 -9.47 29.47
C VAL A 358 -7.70 -8.16 28.67
N LEU A 359 -6.51 -7.81 28.16
CA LEU A 359 -6.32 -6.62 27.34
C LEU A 359 -7.18 -6.65 26.07
N ARG A 360 -7.30 -7.83 25.45
CA ARG A 360 -8.17 -8.05 24.29
C ARG A 360 -9.64 -7.74 24.62
N GLY A 361 -10.12 -8.12 25.80
CA GLY A 361 -11.47 -7.79 26.26
C GLY A 361 -11.71 -6.28 26.38
N VAL A 362 -10.80 -5.55 27.03
CA VAL A 362 -10.87 -4.09 27.14
C VAL A 362 -10.89 -3.43 25.76
N LEU A 363 -10.04 -3.89 24.84
CA LEU A 363 -10.03 -3.34 23.49
C LEU A 363 -11.30 -3.71 22.70
N ALA A 364 -11.85 -4.91 22.90
CA ALA A 364 -13.12 -5.29 22.28
C ALA A 364 -14.26 -4.35 22.71
N ASP A 365 -14.32 -3.99 24.00
CA ASP A 365 -15.32 -3.05 24.53
C ASP A 365 -15.16 -1.66 23.89
N LEU A 366 -13.92 -1.17 23.76
CA LEU A 366 -13.64 0.10 23.08
C LEU A 366 -14.03 0.05 21.60
N LEU A 367 -13.67 -1.03 20.90
CA LEU A 367 -14.02 -1.25 19.49
C LEU A 367 -15.51 -1.55 19.27
N ALA A 368 -16.29 -1.79 20.32
CA ALA A 368 -17.75 -1.88 20.24
C ALA A 368 -18.45 -0.51 20.35
N THR A 369 -17.70 0.57 20.59
CA THR A 369 -18.22 1.94 20.58
C THR A 369 -18.15 2.57 19.19
N ARG A 370 -18.95 3.62 18.96
CA ARG A 370 -18.91 4.41 17.72
C ARG A 370 -17.53 5.00 17.49
N ASP A 371 -16.97 5.66 18.50
CA ASP A 371 -15.68 6.36 18.39
C ASP A 371 -14.52 5.38 18.21
N GLY A 372 -14.50 4.27 18.96
CA GLY A 372 -13.45 3.26 18.85
C GLY A 372 -13.46 2.55 17.50
N THR A 373 -14.63 2.18 16.99
CA THR A 373 -14.76 1.59 15.64
C THR A 373 -14.30 2.59 14.58
N THR A 374 -14.77 3.83 14.66
CA THR A 374 -14.45 4.90 13.70
C THR A 374 -12.95 5.17 13.67
N TYR A 375 -12.32 5.28 14.84
CA TYR A 375 -10.88 5.43 14.96
C TYR A 375 -10.13 4.29 14.25
N ALA A 376 -10.47 3.03 14.54
CA ALA A 376 -9.79 1.88 13.94
C ALA A 376 -10.00 1.82 12.42
N VAL A 377 -11.21 2.09 11.94
CA VAL A 377 -11.53 2.14 10.50
C VAL A 377 -10.74 3.23 9.80
N LYS A 378 -10.58 4.42 10.40
CA LYS A 378 -9.77 5.51 9.85
C LYS A 378 -8.32 5.12 9.66
N GLN A 379 -7.73 4.43 10.64
CA GLN A 379 -6.36 3.92 10.53
C GLN A 379 -6.22 2.88 9.41
N ILE A 380 -7.16 1.93 9.33
CA ILE A 380 -7.14 0.87 8.30
C ILE A 380 -7.36 1.45 6.90
N ALA A 381 -8.29 2.40 6.77
CA ALA A 381 -8.60 3.08 5.52
C ALA A 381 -7.44 3.97 5.03
N GLY A 382 -6.54 4.38 5.93
CA GLY A 382 -5.36 5.19 5.61
C GLY A 382 -5.64 6.68 5.41
N VAL A 383 -6.86 7.15 5.70
CA VAL A 383 -7.28 8.56 5.54
C VAL A 383 -6.60 9.51 6.55
N THR A 384 -5.99 8.95 7.59
CA THR A 384 -5.23 9.69 8.62
C THR A 384 -3.78 9.96 8.22
N GLN A 385 -3.32 9.43 7.08
CA GLN A 385 -1.93 9.60 6.65
C GLN A 385 -1.61 11.09 6.41
N ARG A 386 -0.52 11.54 7.03
CA ARG A 386 -0.02 12.91 6.88
C ARG A 386 1.51 12.91 6.87
N LEU A 387 2.09 13.50 5.83
CA LEU A 387 3.52 13.73 5.71
C LEU A 387 3.92 14.96 6.55
N PRO A 388 5.11 14.95 7.17
CA PRO A 388 5.60 16.05 8.00
C PRO A 388 6.11 17.20 7.12
N LEU A 389 5.19 17.95 6.51
CA LEU A 389 5.47 19.09 5.65
C LEU A 389 5.26 20.41 6.39
N PRO A 390 6.01 21.49 6.05
CA PRO A 390 5.79 22.80 6.65
C PRO A 390 4.43 23.37 6.22
N GLY A 391 3.75 24.06 7.14
CA GLY A 391 2.45 24.69 6.90
C GLY A 391 1.40 24.31 7.96
N SER A 392 0.54 25.26 8.31
CA SER A 392 -0.49 25.10 9.36
C SER A 392 -1.85 24.66 8.82
N HIS A 393 -2.11 24.84 7.53
CA HIS A 393 -3.41 24.49 6.94
C HIS A 393 -3.71 22.99 7.12
N PRO A 394 -4.94 22.58 7.52
CA PRO A 394 -5.27 21.18 7.83
C PRO A 394 -5.01 20.18 6.70
N TRP A 395 -5.08 20.62 5.44
CA TRP A 395 -4.79 19.78 4.27
C TRP A 395 -3.29 19.53 4.06
N THR A 396 -2.41 20.40 4.56
CA THR A 396 -0.98 20.32 4.27
C THR A 396 -0.37 19.02 4.81
N GLY A 397 0.28 18.29 3.92
CA GLY A 397 0.86 16.96 4.17
C GLY A 397 -0.12 15.81 4.01
N ARG A 398 -1.42 16.05 3.82
CA ARG A 398 -2.42 15.00 3.60
C ARG A 398 -2.65 14.76 2.11
N TYR A 399 -3.22 13.61 1.79
CA TYR A 399 -3.81 13.39 0.47
C TYR A 399 -5.00 14.34 0.30
N VAL A 400 -5.09 14.94 -0.89
CA VAL A 400 -6.19 15.83 -1.24
C VAL A 400 -7.52 15.08 -1.13
N PRO A 401 -8.55 15.67 -0.50
CA PRO A 401 -9.86 15.06 -0.44
C PRO A 401 -10.53 15.04 -1.83
N ASP A 402 -11.69 14.40 -1.94
CA ASP A 402 -12.50 14.50 -3.15
C ASP A 402 -13.07 15.92 -3.27
N VAL A 403 -12.59 16.65 -4.28
CA VAL A 403 -12.99 18.05 -4.52
C VAL A 403 -13.85 18.09 -5.78
N PRO A 404 -15.18 18.22 -5.63
CA PRO A 404 -16.06 18.50 -6.77
C PRO A 404 -15.79 19.93 -7.26
N LEU A 405 -15.83 20.08 -8.58
CA LEU A 405 -15.68 21.34 -9.29
C LEU A 405 -17.03 21.78 -9.88
N SER A 406 -17.24 23.07 -10.05
CA SER A 406 -18.50 23.65 -10.54
C SER A 406 -18.85 23.24 -11.97
N ASN A 407 -17.86 22.79 -12.74
CA ASN A 407 -18.05 22.25 -14.09
C ASN A 407 -18.57 20.80 -14.11
N GLY A 408 -18.82 20.20 -12.94
CA GLY A 408 -19.30 18.83 -12.78
C GLY A 408 -18.22 17.74 -12.79
N THR A 409 -16.94 18.11 -12.93
CA THR A 409 -15.81 17.19 -12.79
C THR A 409 -15.26 17.20 -11.37
N ARG A 410 -14.31 16.30 -11.07
CA ARG A 410 -13.56 16.26 -9.82
C ARG A 410 -12.12 16.70 -10.06
N LEU A 411 -11.48 17.25 -9.02
CA LEU A 411 -10.06 17.61 -9.10
C LEU A 411 -9.17 16.42 -9.50
N ALA A 412 -9.51 15.20 -9.05
CA ALA A 412 -8.80 13.97 -9.42
C ALA A 412 -8.79 13.68 -10.93
N ASP A 413 -9.87 14.05 -11.65
CA ASP A 413 -10.00 13.82 -13.10
C ASP A 413 -8.97 14.66 -13.90
N HIS A 414 -8.43 15.72 -13.29
CA HIS A 414 -7.39 16.56 -13.88
C HIS A 414 -5.96 16.06 -13.61
N ALA A 415 -5.80 15.03 -12.76
CA ALA A 415 -4.50 14.50 -12.32
C ALA A 415 -3.96 13.34 -13.18
N HIS A 416 -4.73 12.87 -14.18
CA HIS A 416 -4.39 11.69 -14.99
C HIS A 416 -3.02 11.77 -15.68
N GLY A 417 -2.52 12.97 -15.97
CA GLY A 417 -1.21 13.19 -16.59
C GLY A 417 -0.01 13.14 -15.63
N GLY A 418 -0.21 12.92 -14.32
CA GLY A 418 0.90 12.83 -13.36
C GLY A 418 1.65 14.14 -13.10
N GLY A 419 1.02 15.29 -13.37
CA GLY A 419 1.56 16.62 -13.11
C GLY A 419 1.07 17.23 -11.79
N PHE A 420 1.71 18.33 -11.37
CA PHE A 420 1.22 19.16 -10.27
C PHE A 420 -0.09 19.86 -10.66
N LEU A 421 -0.99 20.00 -9.69
CA LEU A 421 -2.22 20.78 -9.83
C LEU A 421 -2.20 21.96 -8.87
N LEU A 422 -2.66 23.13 -9.33
CA LEU A 422 -2.97 24.27 -8.48
C LEU A 422 -4.45 24.58 -8.59
N LEU A 423 -5.23 24.29 -7.55
CA LEU A 423 -6.60 24.76 -7.41
C LEU A 423 -6.58 26.26 -7.07
N ASP A 424 -7.33 27.06 -7.82
CA ASP A 424 -7.48 28.49 -7.58
C ASP A 424 -8.95 28.90 -7.68
N ARG A 425 -9.58 29.06 -6.51
CA ARG A 425 -10.95 29.53 -6.31
C ARG A 425 -11.06 31.02 -6.02
N THR A 426 -9.96 31.75 -6.15
CA THR A 426 -9.96 33.19 -5.87
C THR A 426 -10.58 33.98 -7.03
N PRO A 427 -11.34 35.04 -6.73
CA PRO A 427 -11.71 36.04 -7.73
C PRO A 427 -10.44 36.60 -8.40
N GLY A 428 -10.42 36.66 -9.73
CA GLY A 428 -9.30 37.27 -10.47
C GLY A 428 -8.02 36.42 -10.62
N ALA A 429 -8.00 35.15 -10.21
CA ALA A 429 -6.88 34.21 -10.45
C ALA A 429 -5.59 34.58 -9.71
N VAL A 430 -5.71 34.92 -8.42
CA VAL A 430 -4.61 35.43 -7.60
C VAL A 430 -3.41 34.46 -7.59
N PHE A 431 -3.66 33.15 -7.70
CA PHE A 431 -2.63 32.13 -7.63
C PHE A 431 -2.18 31.66 -9.01
N GLY A 432 -3.09 31.59 -9.98
CA GLY A 432 -2.85 30.98 -11.29
C GLY A 432 -1.63 31.53 -12.03
N GLY A 433 -1.41 32.85 -11.99
CA GLY A 433 -0.27 33.49 -12.64
C GLY A 433 1.10 33.01 -12.11
N ARG A 434 1.16 32.59 -10.84
CA ARG A 434 2.41 32.14 -10.19
C ARG A 434 2.81 30.73 -10.61
N ALA A 435 1.87 29.88 -11.00
CA ALA A 435 2.14 28.47 -11.34
C ALA A 435 2.49 28.22 -12.82
N HIS A 436 2.64 29.27 -13.63
CA HIS A 436 2.90 29.14 -15.07
C HIS A 436 4.09 28.20 -15.35
N GLY A 437 3.84 27.14 -16.13
CA GLY A 437 4.85 26.13 -16.50
C GLY A 437 5.22 25.13 -15.39
N ARG A 438 4.78 25.35 -14.14
CA ARG A 438 5.12 24.54 -12.97
C ARG A 438 3.99 23.62 -12.50
N ALA A 439 2.75 24.08 -12.61
CA ALA A 439 1.57 23.29 -12.29
C ALA A 439 0.41 23.61 -13.23
N ARG A 440 -0.48 22.65 -13.43
CA ARG A 440 -1.74 22.87 -14.13
C ARG A 440 -2.69 23.63 -13.21
N VAL A 441 -3.07 24.84 -13.61
CA VAL A 441 -4.04 25.66 -12.87
C VAL A 441 -5.45 25.16 -13.14
N ILE A 442 -6.18 24.85 -12.08
CA ILE A 442 -7.60 24.48 -12.08
C ILE A 442 -8.37 25.63 -11.48
N ARG A 443 -9.05 26.39 -12.35
CA ARG A 443 -9.91 27.50 -11.96
C ARG A 443 -11.30 26.97 -11.66
N ASP A 444 -11.85 27.37 -10.53
CA ASP A 444 -13.15 26.93 -10.04
C ASP A 444 -13.79 28.09 -9.26
N ASP A 445 -15.11 28.18 -9.24
CA ASP A 445 -15.86 29.20 -8.46
C ASP A 445 -16.64 28.57 -7.29
N GLY A 446 -16.33 27.32 -6.95
CA GLY A 446 -16.90 26.60 -5.83
C GLY A 446 -16.46 27.11 -4.45
N THR A 447 -17.06 26.54 -3.41
CA THR A 447 -16.82 26.91 -2.00
C THR A 447 -15.81 26.00 -1.31
N GLY A 448 -15.22 26.46 -0.21
CA GLY A 448 -14.23 25.71 0.58
C GLY A 448 -12.85 26.36 0.51
N VAL A 449 -11.80 25.55 0.40
CA VAL A 449 -10.42 26.04 0.29
C VAL A 449 -10.29 27.03 -0.87
N ALA A 450 -9.62 28.17 -0.65
CA ALA A 450 -9.43 29.20 -1.68
C ALA A 450 -8.35 28.80 -2.68
N GLY A 451 -7.30 28.12 -2.23
CA GLY A 451 -6.28 27.57 -3.12
C GLY A 451 -5.51 26.42 -2.50
N ALA A 452 -5.04 25.50 -3.35
CA ALA A 452 -4.23 24.36 -2.93
C ALA A 452 -3.26 23.94 -4.04
N LEU A 453 -2.00 23.66 -3.68
CA LEU A 453 -1.00 23.07 -4.55
C LEU A 453 -0.84 21.59 -4.20
N ILE A 454 -1.09 20.74 -5.20
CA ILE A 454 -1.15 19.29 -5.07
C ILE A 454 -0.03 18.66 -5.89
N ARG A 455 0.76 17.81 -5.25
CA ARG A 455 1.80 17.00 -5.89
C ARG A 455 1.20 15.94 -6.83
N PRO A 456 1.99 15.41 -7.78
CA PRO A 456 1.57 14.29 -8.64
C PRO A 456 1.03 13.06 -7.88
N ASP A 457 1.50 12.83 -6.66
CA ASP A 457 1.06 11.75 -5.78
C ASP A 457 -0.22 12.05 -4.99
N GLY A 458 -0.81 13.24 -5.16
CA GLY A 458 -2.02 13.69 -4.49
C GLY A 458 -1.80 14.35 -3.14
N VAL A 459 -0.55 14.53 -2.67
CA VAL A 459 -0.28 15.20 -1.41
C VAL A 459 -0.37 16.72 -1.58
N VAL A 460 -1.09 17.38 -0.67
CA VAL A 460 -1.17 18.85 -0.62
C VAL A 460 0.08 19.40 0.05
N VAL A 461 0.82 20.25 -0.66
CA VAL A 461 2.07 20.87 -0.15
C VAL A 461 1.90 22.33 0.27
N TRP A 462 0.79 22.95 -0.14
CA TRP A 462 0.39 24.30 0.25
C TRP A 462 -1.12 24.43 0.09
N ALA A 463 -1.79 25.12 1.01
CA ALA A 463 -3.21 25.44 0.90
C ALA A 463 -3.56 26.68 1.75
N THR A 464 -4.64 27.36 1.36
CA THR A 464 -5.14 28.58 2.02
C THR A 464 -6.65 28.71 1.85
N ASP A 465 -7.32 29.28 2.87
CA ASP A 465 -8.75 29.62 2.83
C ASP A 465 -9.01 31.09 2.43
N THR A 466 -7.95 31.86 2.19
CA THR A 466 -8.00 33.28 1.85
C THR A 466 -7.33 33.53 0.49
N PRO A 467 -7.56 34.69 -0.16
CA PRO A 467 -6.83 35.05 -1.38
C PRO A 467 -5.35 35.41 -1.13
N ASP A 468 -4.78 35.10 0.05
CA ASP A 468 -3.37 35.32 0.35
C ASP A 468 -2.50 34.20 -0.23
N ALA A 469 -1.51 34.59 -1.04
CA ALA A 469 -0.56 33.70 -1.70
C ALA A 469 0.69 33.40 -0.84
N HIS A 470 0.71 33.80 0.43
CA HIS A 470 1.84 33.56 1.33
C HIS A 470 2.26 32.08 1.33
N GLY A 471 3.56 31.83 1.10
CA GLY A 471 4.14 30.48 1.04
C GLY A 471 3.96 29.74 -0.29
N LEU A 472 3.15 30.21 -1.24
CA LEU A 472 2.93 29.52 -2.52
C LEU A 472 4.20 29.47 -3.38
N ASP A 473 4.93 30.59 -3.49
CA ASP A 473 6.15 30.64 -4.30
C ASP A 473 7.27 29.77 -3.73
N GLU A 474 7.35 29.67 -2.40
CA GLU A 474 8.27 28.76 -1.72
C GLU A 474 7.91 27.31 -2.01
N ALA A 475 6.63 26.95 -1.89
CA ALA A 475 6.14 25.61 -2.20
C ALA A 475 6.37 25.22 -3.67
N LEU A 476 6.09 26.13 -4.62
CA LEU A 476 6.37 25.91 -6.04
C LEU A 476 7.87 25.74 -6.29
N SER A 477 8.72 26.58 -5.70
CA SER A 477 10.17 26.49 -5.89
C SER A 477 10.75 25.21 -5.31
N ARG A 478 10.22 24.75 -4.18
CA ARG A 478 10.67 23.53 -3.50
C ARG A 478 10.25 22.25 -4.23
N TRP A 479 9.04 22.21 -4.79
CA TRP A 479 8.44 20.97 -5.27
C TRP A 479 8.27 20.89 -6.78
N ALA A 480 8.00 22.02 -7.44
CA ALA A 480 7.64 22.12 -8.86
C ALA A 480 8.58 23.10 -9.58
N SER A 481 9.89 22.86 -9.45
CA SER A 481 10.96 23.71 -9.99
C SER A 481 10.99 23.73 -11.51
#